data_AF-A0A529L9X2-F1
#
_entry.id   AF-A0A529L9X2-F1
#
_cell.length_a   1.000
_cell.length_b   1.000
_cell.length_c   1.000
_cell.angle_alpha   90.00
_cell.angle_beta   90.00
_cell.angle_gamma   90.00
#
_symmetry.space_group_name_H-M   'P 1'
#
loop_
_entity.id
_entity.type
_entity.pdbx_description
1 polymer ?
#
loop_
_entity_poly.entity_id
_entity_poly.type
_entity_poly.pdbx_seq_one_letter_code
_entity_poly.pdbx_strand_id
1 'polypeptide(L)'
;MLPGVSHDLRTILTRFKLQLALSGGKAETKAALDQDIDDMQSMLEGYLAFARGEASEDAGRFDLEAYFEKLGEEARLRKRKLSTTLAGDPDVHVRPNAFARLMSNVIGNAFRYAKTVEVNATH
;
A
#
# COMPACT_ATOMS: atom_id res chain seq x y z
N MET A 1 14.61 13.23 13.98
CA MET A 1 13.43 14.02 14.37
C MET A 1 12.11 13.50 13.76
N LEU A 2 12.11 12.92 12.56
CA LEU A 2 10.92 12.30 11.95
C LEU A 2 10.33 11.05 12.65
N PRO A 3 11.13 10.15 13.29
CA PRO A 3 10.58 8.94 13.92
C PRO A 3 9.59 9.22 15.06
N GLY A 4 9.80 10.30 15.82
CA GLY A 4 8.90 10.71 16.91
C GLY A 4 7.54 11.16 16.39
N VAL A 5 7.51 11.94 15.32
CA VAL A 5 6.26 12.41 14.70
C VAL A 5 5.46 11.24 14.10
N SER A 6 6.13 10.24 13.51
CA SER A 6 5.46 9.01 13.04
C SER A 6 4.77 8.24 14.14
N HIS A 7 5.45 8.11 15.29
CA HIS A 7 4.93 7.36 16.42
C HIS A 7 3.68 8.04 16.99
N ASP A 8 3.75 9.35 17.21
CA ASP A 8 2.65 10.12 17.80
C ASP A 8 1.43 10.13 16.89
N LEU A 9 1.63 10.21 15.57
CA LEU A 9 0.55 10.09 14.59
C LEU A 9 -0.12 8.71 14.60
N ARG A 10 0.65 7.62 14.69
CA ARG A 10 0.10 6.26 14.79
C ARG A 10 -0.72 6.09 16.06
N THR A 11 -0.26 6.67 17.17
CA THR A 11 -0.99 6.67 18.44
C THR A 11 -2.32 7.42 18.33
N ILE A 12 -2.34 8.60 17.69
CA ILE A 12 -3.57 9.40 17.50
C ILE A 12 -4.56 8.69 16.57
N LEU A 13 -4.10 8.11 15.46
CA LEU A 13 -4.96 7.37 14.52
C LEU A 13 -5.56 6.11 15.15
N THR A 14 -4.76 5.37 15.93
CA THR A 14 -5.24 4.19 16.67
C THR A 14 -6.30 4.57 17.71
N ARG A 15 -6.10 5.69 18.42
CA ARG A 15 -7.07 6.21 19.38
C ARG A 15 -8.37 6.63 18.70
N PHE A 16 -8.30 7.25 17.52
CA PHE A 16 -9.48 7.62 16.73
C PHE A 16 -10.27 6.38 16.26
N LYS A 17 -9.59 5.35 15.73
CA LYS A 17 -10.21 4.06 15.36
C LYS A 17 -10.95 3.43 16.53
N LEU A 18 -10.35 3.43 17.73
CA LEU A 18 -10.99 2.91 18.94
C LEU A 18 -12.22 3.73 19.33
N GLN A 19 -12.14 5.06 19.28
CA GLN A 19 -13.27 5.94 19.58
C GLN A 19 -14.44 5.73 18.62
N LEU A 20 -14.17 5.51 17.32
CA LEU A 20 -15.20 5.15 16.33
C LEU A 20 -15.77 3.76 16.54
N ALA A 21 -14.95 2.81 16.96
CA ALA A 21 -15.43 1.47 17.29
C ALA A 21 -16.42 1.49 18.46
N LEU A 22 -16.24 2.42 19.40
CA LEU A 22 -17.02 2.56 20.63
C LEU A 22 -18.20 3.55 20.52
N SER A 23 -18.26 4.43 19.51
CA SER A 23 -19.22 5.54 19.45
C SER A 23 -20.65 5.17 19.02
N GLY A 24 -20.93 3.89 18.74
CA GLY A 24 -22.31 3.40 18.51
C GLY A 24 -23.05 4.00 17.30
N GLY A 25 -22.34 4.69 16.40
CA GLY A 25 -22.92 5.31 15.20
C GLY A 25 -23.44 4.30 14.17
N LYS A 26 -24.27 4.77 13.22
CA LYS A 26 -24.77 3.95 12.10
C LYS A 26 -23.60 3.29 11.35
N ALA A 27 -23.75 2.02 10.97
CA ALA A 27 -22.68 1.22 10.37
C ALA A 27 -22.03 1.86 9.13
N GLU A 28 -22.80 2.56 8.30
CA GLU A 28 -22.27 3.31 7.14
C GLU A 28 -21.37 4.48 7.54
N THR A 29 -21.72 5.24 8.58
CA THR A 29 -20.91 6.36 9.08
C THR A 29 -19.59 5.86 9.67
N LYS A 30 -19.61 4.70 10.34
CA LYS A 30 -18.41 4.06 10.86
C LYS A 30 -17.49 3.59 9.73
N ALA A 31 -18.05 2.93 8.71
CA ALA A 31 -17.28 2.46 7.56
C ALA A 31 -16.61 3.61 6.77
N ALA A 32 -17.33 4.73 6.57
CA ALA A 32 -16.76 5.90 5.92
C ALA A 32 -15.60 6.51 6.72
N LEU A 33 -15.77 6.65 8.04
CA LEU A 33 -14.73 7.21 8.91
C LEU A 33 -13.51 6.28 9.09
N ASP A 34 -13.73 4.96 9.16
CA ASP A 34 -12.63 3.98 9.14
C ASP A 34 -11.83 4.10 7.83
N GLN A 35 -12.53 4.33 6.72
CA GLN A 35 -11.90 4.50 5.42
C GLN A 35 -11.07 5.79 5.33
N ASP A 36 -11.56 6.90 5.88
CA ASP A 36 -10.83 8.16 5.96
C ASP A 36 -9.57 8.03 6.84
N ILE A 37 -9.65 7.26 7.94
CA ILE A 37 -8.47 7.00 8.80
C ILE A 37 -7.41 6.19 8.05
N ASP A 38 -7.82 5.18 7.29
CA ASP A 38 -6.88 4.40 6.46
C ASP A 38 -6.20 5.29 5.42
N ASP A 39 -6.92 6.24 4.83
CA ASP A 39 -6.35 7.23 3.89
C ASP A 39 -5.34 8.15 4.56
N MET A 40 -5.68 8.70 5.73
CA MET A 40 -4.77 9.53 6.51
C MET A 40 -3.51 8.74 6.90
N GLN A 41 -3.66 7.48 7.28
CA GLN A 41 -2.54 6.62 7.64
C GLN A 41 -1.63 6.36 6.43
N SER A 42 -2.22 6.03 5.27
CA SER A 42 -1.47 5.80 4.03
C SER A 42 -0.70 7.05 3.58
N MET A 43 -1.33 8.22 3.63
CA MET A 43 -0.70 9.50 3.27
C MET A 43 0.49 9.82 4.18
N LEU A 44 0.35 9.59 5.48
CA LEU A 44 1.42 9.82 6.46
C LEU A 44 2.58 8.83 6.30
N GLU A 45 2.28 7.55 6.07
CA GLU A 45 3.31 6.54 5.83
C GLU A 45 4.12 6.88 4.57
N GLY A 46 3.47 7.34 3.49
CA GLY A 46 4.14 7.85 2.29
C GLY A 46 5.09 9.02 2.59
N TYR A 47 4.61 10.03 3.32
CA TYR A 47 5.43 11.20 3.68
C TYR A 47 6.63 10.84 4.57
N LEU A 48 6.43 9.96 5.55
CA LEU A 48 7.49 9.51 6.46
C LEU A 48 8.51 8.62 5.77
N ALA A 49 8.09 7.89 4.73
CA ALA A 49 8.98 7.06 3.95
C ALA A 49 9.86 7.91 3.01
N PHE A 50 9.26 8.91 2.35
CA PHE A 50 9.98 9.94 1.61
C PHE A 50 11.04 10.64 2.49
N ALA A 51 10.63 11.10 3.66
CA ALA A 51 11.50 11.83 4.59
C ALA A 51 12.58 10.95 5.25
N ARG A 52 12.41 9.62 5.28
CA ARG A 52 13.40 8.66 5.82
C ARG A 52 14.53 8.32 4.85
N GLY A 53 14.57 8.93 3.68
CA GLY A 53 15.68 8.71 2.75
C GLY A 53 15.39 7.59 1.76
N GLU A 54 14.19 7.60 1.18
CA GLU A 54 13.96 6.93 -0.10
C GLU A 54 14.90 7.45 -1.20
N ALA A 55 15.84 8.38 -0.94
CA ALA A 55 16.93 8.79 -1.82
C ALA A 55 18.26 8.03 -1.59
N SER A 56 18.41 7.23 -0.52
CA SER A 56 19.68 6.57 -0.15
C SER A 56 19.74 5.05 -0.41
N GLU A 57 18.64 4.42 -0.80
CA GLU A 57 18.67 3.03 -1.28
C GLU A 57 19.46 2.92 -2.59
N ASP A 58 20.36 1.93 -2.70
CA ASP A 58 21.07 1.63 -3.94
C ASP A 58 20.20 0.82 -4.93
N ALA A 59 20.54 0.91 -6.21
CA ALA A 59 19.93 0.05 -7.21
C ALA A 59 20.38 -1.41 -7.02
N GLY A 60 19.46 -2.33 -7.24
CA GLY A 60 19.63 -3.76 -7.05
C GLY A 60 18.63 -4.56 -7.89
N ARG A 61 18.74 -5.88 -7.80
CA ARG A 61 17.84 -6.80 -8.49
C ARG A 61 16.50 -6.87 -7.79
N PHE A 62 15.43 -6.84 -8.56
CA PHE A 62 14.05 -7.04 -8.11
C PHE A 62 13.37 -8.05 -9.01
N ASP A 63 12.75 -9.06 -8.40
CA ASP A 63 12.05 -10.12 -9.10
C ASP A 63 10.56 -9.75 -9.24
N LEU A 64 10.16 -9.42 -10.48
CA LEU A 64 8.77 -9.08 -10.81
C LEU A 64 7.82 -10.26 -10.66
N GLU A 65 8.26 -11.47 -10.97
CA GLU A 65 7.42 -12.67 -10.93
C GLU A 65 7.06 -13.01 -9.48
N ALA A 66 8.06 -13.04 -8.59
CA ALA A 66 7.83 -13.23 -7.16
C ALA A 66 6.96 -12.11 -6.55
N TYR A 67 7.04 -10.89 -7.08
CA TYR A 67 6.17 -9.80 -6.64
C TYR A 67 4.72 -9.99 -7.13
N PHE A 68 4.52 -10.42 -8.37
CA PHE A 68 3.20 -10.69 -8.93
C PHE A 68 2.49 -11.85 -8.22
N GLU A 69 3.21 -12.90 -7.81
CA GLU A 69 2.65 -13.96 -6.97
C GLU A 69 2.10 -13.41 -5.64
N LYS A 70 2.84 -12.53 -4.97
CA LYS A 70 2.39 -11.87 -3.73
C LYS A 70 1.14 -11.03 -3.95
N LEU A 71 1.07 -10.31 -5.07
CA LEU A 71 -0.14 -9.56 -5.44
C LEU A 71 -1.33 -10.48 -5.69
N GLY A 72 -1.11 -11.67 -6.26
CA GLY A 72 -2.14 -12.69 -6.45
C GLY A 72 -2.76 -13.12 -5.11
N GLU A 73 -1.94 -13.38 -4.10
CA GLU A 73 -2.43 -13.70 -2.75
C GLU A 73 -3.19 -12.52 -2.13
N GLU A 74 -2.70 -11.28 -2.30
CA GLU A 74 -3.40 -10.09 -1.82
C GLU A 74 -4.77 -9.90 -2.48
N ALA A 75 -4.85 -10.10 -3.79
CA ALA A 75 -6.09 -10.03 -4.55
C ALA A 75 -7.10 -11.08 -4.06
N ARG A 76 -6.63 -12.30 -3.77
CA ARG A 76 -7.45 -13.40 -3.23
C ARG A 76 -8.04 -13.03 -1.86
N LEU A 77 -7.22 -12.49 -0.96
CA LEU A 77 -7.68 -12.02 0.36
C LEU A 77 -8.72 -10.90 0.25
N ARG A 78 -8.52 -9.98 -0.71
CA ARG A 78 -9.45 -8.86 -0.98
C ARG A 78 -10.65 -9.25 -1.83
N LYS A 79 -10.78 -10.53 -2.24
CA LYS A 79 -11.82 -11.04 -3.15
C LYS A 79 -11.91 -10.23 -4.45
N ARG A 80 -10.77 -9.83 -4.99
CA ARG A 80 -10.62 -9.11 -6.27
C ARG A 80 -10.14 -10.07 -7.36
N LYS A 81 -10.48 -9.77 -8.62
CA LYS A 81 -9.90 -10.46 -9.77
C LYS A 81 -8.62 -9.75 -10.17
N LEU A 82 -7.51 -10.48 -10.22
CA LEU A 82 -6.22 -9.99 -10.72
C LEU A 82 -5.79 -10.85 -11.90
N SER A 83 -5.35 -10.22 -12.98
CA SER A 83 -4.57 -10.85 -14.05
C SER A 83 -3.23 -10.14 -14.15
N THR A 84 -2.16 -10.91 -14.26
CA THR A 84 -0.80 -10.39 -14.40
C THR A 84 -0.15 -11.03 -15.61
N THR A 85 0.49 -10.23 -16.45
CA THR A 85 1.32 -10.71 -17.55
C THR A 85 2.70 -10.09 -17.46
N LEU A 86 3.71 -10.87 -17.83
CA LEU A 86 5.09 -10.44 -17.87
C LEU A 86 5.70 -10.92 -19.20
N ALA A 87 6.25 -9.97 -19.95
CA ALA A 87 7.02 -10.24 -21.16
C ALA A 87 8.46 -9.74 -20.96
N GLY A 88 9.44 -10.62 -21.15
CA GLY A 88 10.86 -10.31 -20.93
C GLY A 88 11.44 -10.98 -19.68
N ASP A 89 12.57 -10.45 -19.21
CA ASP A 89 13.26 -10.96 -18.02
C ASP A 89 12.55 -10.50 -16.73
N PRO A 90 12.15 -11.40 -15.80
CA PRO A 90 11.54 -11.03 -14.52
C PRO A 90 12.47 -10.21 -13.61
N ASP A 91 13.78 -10.29 -13.82
CA ASP A 91 14.75 -9.61 -12.98
C ASP A 91 15.03 -8.20 -13.49
N VAL A 92 14.48 -7.20 -12.81
CA VAL A 92 14.71 -5.78 -13.13
C VAL A 92 15.73 -5.15 -12.21
N HIS A 93 16.50 -4.19 -12.73
CA HIS A 93 17.46 -3.42 -11.94
C HIS A 93 16.87 -2.09 -11.50
N VAL A 94 16.37 -2.04 -10.27
CA VAL A 94 15.63 -0.92 -9.68
C VAL A 94 16.06 -0.73 -8.23
N ARG A 95 15.47 0.23 -7.53
CA ARG A 95 15.65 0.39 -6.08
C ARG A 95 14.57 -0.44 -5.39
N PRO A 96 14.87 -1.64 -4.87
CA PRO A 96 13.84 -2.65 -4.61
C PRO A 96 12.71 -2.20 -3.69
N ASN A 97 13.03 -1.49 -2.61
CA ASN A 97 12.04 -1.01 -1.65
C ASN A 97 11.21 0.14 -2.21
N ALA A 98 11.85 1.11 -2.85
CA ALA A 98 11.15 2.21 -3.52
C ALA A 98 10.21 1.70 -4.63
N PHE A 99 10.70 0.73 -5.42
CA PHE A 99 9.92 0.12 -6.51
C PHE A 99 8.75 -0.72 -5.98
N ALA A 100 8.96 -1.55 -4.97
CA ALA A 100 7.88 -2.30 -4.31
C ALA A 100 6.77 -1.37 -3.76
N ARG A 101 7.17 -0.22 -3.20
CA ARG A 101 6.24 0.78 -2.68
C ARG A 101 5.47 1.49 -3.81
N LEU A 102 6.14 1.86 -4.88
CA LEU A 102 5.50 2.41 -6.07
C LEU A 102 4.41 1.46 -6.57
N MET A 103 4.77 0.19 -6.72
CA MET A 103 3.84 -0.86 -7.17
C MET A 103 2.67 -1.04 -6.20
N SER A 104 2.92 -1.10 -4.89
CA SER A 104 1.86 -1.27 -3.89
C SER A 104 0.90 -0.09 -3.84
N ASN A 105 1.39 1.13 -4.06
CA ASN A 105 0.55 2.33 -4.07
C ASN A 105 -0.39 2.34 -5.28
N VAL A 106 0.14 2.04 -6.47
CA VAL A 106 -0.64 2.02 -7.71
C VAL A 106 -1.66 0.88 -7.68
N ILE A 107 -1.21 -0.34 -7.36
CA ILE A 107 -2.04 -1.54 -7.38
C ILE A 107 -3.01 -1.56 -6.19
N GLY A 108 -2.59 -1.07 -5.03
CA GLY A 108 -3.45 -0.88 -3.87
C GLY A 108 -4.62 0.05 -4.19
N ASN A 109 -4.36 1.18 -4.87
CA ASN A 109 -5.42 2.05 -5.37
C ASN A 109 -6.32 1.34 -6.37
N ALA A 110 -5.76 0.55 -7.29
CA ALA A 110 -6.56 -0.24 -8.24
C ALA A 110 -7.51 -1.21 -7.51
N PHE A 111 -7.03 -1.96 -6.51
CA PHE A 111 -7.89 -2.87 -5.73
C PHE A 111 -8.96 -2.17 -4.89
N ARG A 112 -8.71 -0.93 -4.49
CA ARG A 112 -9.68 -0.14 -3.75
C ARG A 112 -10.87 0.24 -4.62
N TYR A 113 -10.61 0.73 -5.83
CA TYR A 113 -11.65 1.31 -6.68
C TYR A 113 -12.18 0.36 -7.77
N ALA A 114 -11.47 -0.74 -8.08
CA ALA A 114 -11.85 -1.70 -9.10
C ALA A 114 -12.09 -3.11 -8.54
N LYS A 115 -13.00 -3.86 -9.19
CA LYS A 115 -13.24 -5.29 -8.91
C LYS A 115 -12.33 -6.23 -9.69
N THR A 116 -11.84 -5.76 -10.83
CA THR A 116 -10.94 -6.46 -11.73
C THR A 116 -9.75 -5.56 -12.00
N VAL A 117 -8.54 -6.09 -11.82
CA VAL A 117 -7.27 -5.39 -12.05
C VAL A 117 -6.44 -6.23 -13.01
N GLU A 118 -5.84 -5.58 -13.99
CA GLU A 118 -4.93 -6.18 -14.97
C GLU A 118 -3.59 -5.46 -14.89
N VAL A 119 -2.50 -6.22 -14.75
CA VAL A 119 -1.14 -5.71 -14.69
C VAL A 119 -0.34 -6.34 -15.82
N ASN A 120 0.12 -5.52 -16.75
CA ASN A 120 0.94 -5.95 -17.88
C ASN A 120 2.33 -5.32 -17.71
N ALA A 121 3.36 -6.14 -17.61
CA ALA A 121 4.75 -5.72 -17.52
C ALA A 121 5.56 -6.17 -18.74
N THR A 122 6.43 -5.29 -19.20
CA THR A 122 7.37 -5.55 -20.30
C THR A 122 8.75 -5.03 -19.90
N HIS A 123 9.75 -5.91 -19.92
CA HIS A 123 11.13 -5.61 -19.59
C HIS A 123 12.05 -5.90 -20.78
#